data_AF-A0A521JPR3-F1
#
_entry.id   AF-A0A521JPR3-F1
#
_cell.length_a   1.000
_cell.length_b   1.000
_cell.length_c   1.000
_cell.angle_alpha   90.00
_cell.angle_beta   90.00
_cell.angle_gamma   90.00
#
_symmetry.space_group_name_H-M   'P 1'
#
loop_
_entity.id
_entity.type
_entity.pdbx_description
1 polymer ?
#
loop_
_entity_poly.entity_id
_entity_poly.type
_entity_poly.pdbx_seq_one_letter_code
_entity_poly.pdbx_strand_id
1 'polypeptide(L)'
;MGRRKKSNLNRKLNKILLFMTALLIVLIAITYVDSKILNNKANDNSSSITDPQNNTNPSDDNNIPLEDTSTDSPGSPQAGDRSDEKDEPQADDIVDIEEPLPAKPIVLAFAGDVNFDEDSKPVARYDRENKGILGGISEDLVNEMNEADIFMLNNEFAYSTRGREIIEKSYTFRADPKRVEILKEMGVDIVSLANNHALDFREEALLDTFTTLDEAGVDYVGAGVNMNRAKAPIYYTIGDTTIAYVAASHVIYAMDWYATDTRPGMIGTYDPALFVTSIKEAKENSDFVVVYVHWGKERTHEPVSYQKNLAKIYIDAGADAVIGCHPHVMQGIEFYKGKTIAYSLGNYWFNASKRESGLLKIYINPDGSTETQLLPAMNDNTYTYMITEGDARESYFKFMEDISFNVKFDEKGFVSEK
;
A
#
# COMPACT_ATOMS: atom_id res chain seq x y z
N MET A 1 -22.06 57.24 30.36
CA MET A 1 -22.22 55.94 29.65
C MET A 1 -21.21 54.84 30.02
N GLY A 2 -20.05 55.13 30.66
CA GLY A 2 -18.98 54.12 30.88
C GLY A 2 -19.16 53.09 32.02
N ARG A 3 -19.83 53.44 33.14
CA ARG A 3 -19.95 52.53 34.31
C ARG A 3 -20.87 51.31 34.09
N ARG A 4 -21.95 51.45 33.31
CA ARG A 4 -22.89 50.34 33.00
C ARG A 4 -22.30 49.30 32.06
N LYS A 5 -21.45 49.70 31.09
CA LYS A 5 -20.78 48.76 30.17
C LYS A 5 -19.75 47.88 30.91
N LYS A 6 -18.99 48.46 31.85
CA LYS A 6 -17.98 47.71 32.64
C LYS A 6 -18.60 46.68 33.59
N SER A 7 -19.76 47.02 34.17
CA SER A 7 -20.56 46.10 35.01
C SER A 7 -21.08 44.87 34.25
N ASN A 8 -21.56 45.06 33.01
CA ASN A 8 -22.06 43.95 32.19
C ASN A 8 -20.96 43.03 31.67
N LEU A 9 -19.76 43.57 31.41
CA LEU A 9 -18.61 42.77 30.98
C LEU A 9 -18.11 41.86 32.12
N ASN A 10 -18.00 42.39 33.34
CA ASN A 10 -17.58 41.60 34.51
C ASN A 10 -18.59 40.48 34.85
N ARG A 11 -19.89 40.70 34.65
CA ARG A 11 -20.90 39.64 34.82
C ARG A 11 -20.79 38.54 33.76
N LYS A 12 -20.45 38.88 32.52
CA LYS A 12 -20.20 37.87 31.46
C LYS A 12 -18.94 37.06 31.74
N LEU A 13 -17.85 37.72 32.15
CA LEU A 13 -16.60 37.05 32.52
C LEU A 13 -16.78 36.11 33.71
N ASN A 14 -17.52 36.51 34.75
CA ASN A 14 -17.78 35.64 35.89
C ASN A 14 -18.63 34.41 35.51
N LYS A 15 -19.59 34.55 34.59
CA LYS A 15 -20.37 33.40 34.08
C LYS A 15 -19.51 32.43 33.28
N ILE A 16 -18.60 32.94 32.44
CA ILE A 16 -17.65 32.11 31.69
C ILE A 16 -16.72 31.38 32.66
N LEU A 17 -16.20 32.08 33.68
CA LEU A 17 -15.31 31.47 34.67
C LEU A 17 -16.00 30.37 35.48
N LEU A 18 -17.26 30.58 35.89
CA LEU A 18 -18.08 29.56 36.55
C LEU A 18 -18.34 28.33 35.66
N PHE A 19 -18.59 28.56 34.37
CA PHE A 19 -18.79 27.47 33.41
C PHE A 19 -17.52 26.65 33.21
N MET A 20 -16.36 27.31 33.07
CA MET A 20 -15.05 26.65 32.93
C MET A 20 -14.67 25.87 34.19
N THR A 21 -14.97 26.38 35.38
CA THR A 21 -14.71 25.65 36.64
C THR A 21 -15.62 24.44 36.79
N ALA A 22 -16.90 24.54 36.42
CA ALA A 22 -17.81 23.38 36.41
C ALA A 22 -17.33 22.30 35.42
N LEU A 23 -16.88 22.69 34.22
CA LEU A 23 -16.33 21.78 33.22
C LEU A 23 -15.08 21.05 33.74
N LEU A 24 -14.19 21.77 34.41
CA LEU A 24 -12.98 21.21 35.00
C LEU A 24 -13.28 20.18 36.11
N ILE A 25 -14.29 20.45 36.95
CA ILE A 25 -14.72 19.51 38.00
C ILE A 25 -15.27 18.22 37.39
N VAL A 26 -16.04 18.31 36.30
CA VAL A 26 -16.56 17.13 35.58
C VAL A 26 -15.41 16.32 34.96
N LEU A 27 -14.44 16.98 34.33
CA LEU A 27 -13.25 16.32 33.78
C LEU A 27 -12.45 15.58 34.85
N ILE A 28 -12.22 16.21 36.01
CA ILE A 28 -11.51 15.57 37.14
C ILE A 28 -12.31 14.36 37.64
N ALA A 29 -13.64 14.46 37.74
CA ALA A 29 -14.47 13.33 38.16
C ALA A 29 -14.41 12.15 37.19
N ILE A 30 -14.38 12.39 35.88
CA ILE A 30 -14.23 11.35 34.85
C ILE A 30 -12.88 10.65 34.98
N THR A 31 -11.77 11.41 35.07
CA THR A 31 -10.43 10.83 35.24
C THR A 31 -10.27 10.00 36.52
N TYR A 32 -10.95 10.40 37.60
CA TYR A 32 -10.96 9.65 38.86
C TYR A 32 -11.72 8.32 38.75
N VAL A 33 -12.82 8.29 38.00
CA VAL A 33 -13.59 7.06 37.74
C VAL A 33 -12.78 6.09 36.87
N ASP A 34 -12.13 6.58 35.81
CA ASP A 34 -11.29 5.76 34.93
C ASP A 34 -10.08 5.16 35.65
N SER A 35 -9.40 5.94 36.50
CA SER A 35 -8.31 5.45 37.34
C SER A 35 -8.75 4.34 38.30
N LYS A 36 -9.96 4.43 38.85
CA LYS A 36 -10.51 3.41 39.76
C LYS A 36 -10.91 2.13 39.03
N ILE A 37 -11.38 2.24 37.78
CA ILE A 37 -11.70 1.08 36.92
C ILE A 37 -10.42 0.36 36.49
N LEU A 38 -9.36 1.09 36.17
CA LEU A 38 -8.05 0.52 35.80
C LEU A 38 -7.38 -0.21 36.98
N ASN A 39 -7.41 0.37 38.18
CA ASN A 39 -6.84 -0.27 39.37
C ASN A 39 -7.58 -1.55 39.80
N ASN A 40 -8.89 -1.64 39.54
CA ASN A 40 -9.64 -2.87 39.82
C ASN A 40 -9.32 -4.00 38.81
N LYS A 41 -8.98 -3.68 37.56
CA LYS A 41 -8.57 -4.68 36.56
C LYS A 41 -7.15 -5.22 36.78
N ALA A 42 -6.27 -4.44 37.39
CA ALA A 42 -4.89 -4.86 37.66
C ALA A 42 -4.78 -5.93 38.77
N ASN A 43 -5.76 -6.00 39.69
CA ASN A 43 -5.75 -6.96 40.80
C ASN A 43 -6.26 -8.36 40.43
N ASP A 44 -6.92 -8.53 39.27
CA ASP A 44 -7.47 -9.84 38.87
C ASP A 44 -6.47 -10.72 38.09
N ASN A 45 -5.29 -10.19 37.70
CA ASN A 45 -4.35 -10.89 36.81
C ASN A 45 -3.04 -11.38 37.47
N SER A 46 -2.93 -11.46 38.80
CA SER A 46 -1.77 -12.08 39.46
C SER A 46 -2.10 -13.43 40.08
N SER A 47 -2.13 -14.49 39.27
CA SER A 47 -1.88 -15.86 39.77
C SER A 47 -1.60 -16.86 38.64
N SER A 48 -0.32 -17.07 38.32
CA SER A 48 0.31 -18.40 38.12
C SER A 48 1.66 -18.28 37.39
N ILE A 49 2.76 -18.48 38.12
CA ILE A 49 4.05 -18.87 37.56
C ILE A 49 4.56 -20.04 38.40
N THR A 50 4.80 -21.18 37.75
CA THR A 50 5.65 -22.26 38.26
C THR A 50 6.48 -22.82 37.10
N ASP A 51 7.80 -22.71 37.24
CA ASP A 51 8.85 -23.44 36.50
C ASP A 51 9.19 -24.72 37.29
N PRO A 52 9.73 -25.83 36.70
CA PRO A 52 11.20 -25.96 36.67
C PRO A 52 11.87 -26.87 35.59
N GLN A 53 13.12 -26.50 35.22
CA GLN A 53 14.38 -27.32 35.07
C GLN A 53 14.48 -28.39 33.94
N ASN A 54 15.43 -28.36 32.98
CA ASN A 54 16.91 -28.53 32.98
C ASN A 54 17.40 -29.99 32.72
N ASN A 55 18.20 -30.22 31.64
CA ASN A 55 19.32 -31.21 31.52
C ASN A 55 19.96 -31.21 30.10
N THR A 56 21.23 -30.76 29.93
CA THR A 56 22.53 -31.50 29.85
C THR A 56 22.96 -32.09 28.47
N ASN A 57 23.85 -31.34 27.78
CA ASN A 57 25.24 -31.65 27.33
C ASN A 57 25.63 -32.79 26.32
N PRO A 58 26.84 -32.67 25.67
CA PRO A 58 27.14 -32.96 24.25
C PRO A 58 28.24 -34.03 24.01
N SER A 59 28.62 -34.29 22.74
CA SER A 59 29.97 -34.69 22.23
C SER A 59 29.86 -35.16 20.75
N ASP A 60 30.50 -34.52 19.76
CA ASP A 60 31.88 -34.72 19.22
C ASP A 60 31.99 -35.78 18.09
N ASP A 61 32.50 -35.33 16.94
CA ASP A 61 33.79 -35.72 16.32
C ASP A 61 33.80 -36.09 14.81
N ASN A 62 34.61 -35.30 14.11
CA ASN A 62 35.39 -35.44 12.86
C ASN A 62 35.37 -36.76 12.06
N ASN A 63 35.38 -36.69 10.71
CA ASN A 63 36.62 -36.64 9.90
C ASN A 63 36.38 -36.64 8.37
N ILE A 64 37.22 -35.89 7.65
CA ILE A 64 37.46 -35.92 6.19
C ILE A 64 38.63 -36.92 5.93
N PRO A 65 38.81 -37.46 4.72
CA PRO A 65 39.87 -36.90 3.85
C PRO A 65 39.55 -36.85 2.34
N LEU A 66 40.25 -35.90 1.69
CA LEU A 66 40.40 -35.65 0.26
C LEU A 66 41.47 -36.57 -0.37
N GLU A 67 41.39 -36.73 -1.70
CA GLU A 67 42.44 -36.74 -2.75
C GLU A 67 41.99 -37.66 -3.91
N ASP A 68 42.35 -37.50 -5.18
CA ASP A 68 42.80 -36.44 -6.10
C ASP A 68 43.03 -37.18 -7.45
N THR A 69 43.18 -36.42 -8.54
CA THR A 69 43.76 -36.77 -9.85
C THR A 69 42.85 -37.46 -10.89
N SER A 70 43.11 -37.32 -12.19
CA SER A 70 43.22 -36.15 -13.08
C SER A 70 43.19 -36.72 -14.52
N THR A 71 42.79 -35.87 -15.46
CA THR A 71 43.24 -35.80 -16.88
C THR A 71 42.90 -36.91 -17.90
N ASP A 72 42.15 -36.46 -18.92
CA ASP A 72 42.50 -36.43 -20.37
C ASP A 72 41.51 -37.06 -21.37
N SER A 73 41.05 -36.20 -22.29
CA SER A 73 40.43 -36.48 -23.60
C SER A 73 41.53 -36.51 -24.70
N PRO A 74 41.25 -36.52 -26.03
CA PRO A 74 40.11 -36.99 -26.84
C PRO A 74 40.55 -37.91 -28.02
N GLY A 75 39.60 -38.45 -28.78
CA GLY A 75 39.88 -39.10 -30.07
C GLY A 75 38.68 -39.21 -31.03
N SER A 76 38.88 -38.77 -32.27
CA SER A 76 38.05 -38.92 -33.48
C SER A 76 39.03 -38.99 -34.67
N PRO A 77 38.66 -39.25 -35.95
CA PRO A 77 37.50 -39.94 -36.56
C PRO A 77 37.89 -40.92 -37.72
N GLN A 78 36.94 -41.66 -38.30
CA GLN A 78 36.84 -42.14 -39.72
C GLN A 78 35.74 -43.21 -39.83
N ALA A 79 35.12 -43.58 -40.96
CA ALA A 79 34.71 -42.95 -42.22
C ALA A 79 33.92 -44.02 -43.01
N GLY A 80 32.88 -43.61 -43.73
CA GLY A 80 32.37 -44.26 -44.95
C GLY A 80 31.30 -45.36 -44.78
N ASP A 81 30.12 -45.15 -45.38
CA ASP A 81 29.74 -45.88 -46.60
C ASP A 81 28.60 -45.16 -47.36
N ARG A 82 28.56 -45.34 -48.67
CA ARG A 82 27.58 -44.79 -49.62
C ARG A 82 26.49 -45.83 -49.92
N SER A 83 25.25 -45.38 -50.11
CA SER A 83 24.36 -45.97 -51.11
C SER A 83 23.27 -44.98 -51.51
N ASP A 84 23.17 -44.77 -52.83
CA ASP A 84 22.13 -44.02 -53.52
C ASP A 84 20.77 -44.73 -53.45
N GLU A 85 19.71 -44.01 -53.10
CA GLU A 85 18.33 -44.37 -53.47
C GLU A 85 17.53 -43.12 -53.86
N LYS A 86 16.55 -43.33 -54.73
CA LYS A 86 16.02 -42.40 -55.73
C LYS A 86 14.92 -41.48 -55.20
N ASP A 87 14.77 -40.35 -55.88
CA ASP A 87 13.76 -39.29 -55.75
C ASP A 87 12.31 -39.77 -55.58
N GLU A 88 11.64 -39.24 -54.55
CA GLU A 88 10.22 -38.88 -54.56
C GLU A 88 10.12 -37.37 -54.26
N PRO A 89 9.18 -36.62 -54.87
CA PRO A 89 9.05 -35.20 -54.61
C PRO A 89 8.52 -34.99 -53.19
N GLN A 90 9.35 -34.45 -52.30
CA GLN A 90 8.90 -33.94 -51.01
C GLN A 90 7.82 -32.89 -51.25
N ALA A 91 6.65 -33.13 -50.66
CA ALA A 91 5.62 -32.12 -50.50
C ALA A 91 6.24 -30.88 -49.87
N ASP A 92 5.91 -29.71 -50.41
CA ASP A 92 6.31 -28.42 -49.87
C ASP A 92 6.14 -28.42 -48.35
N ASP A 93 7.25 -28.28 -47.62
CA ASP A 93 7.23 -27.99 -46.19
C ASP A 93 6.49 -26.68 -46.01
N ILE A 94 5.19 -26.76 -45.71
CA ILE A 94 4.43 -25.64 -45.16
C ILE A 94 5.08 -25.37 -43.81
N VAL A 95 6.02 -24.43 -43.79
CA VAL A 95 6.46 -23.79 -42.56
C VAL A 95 5.22 -23.10 -42.02
N ASP A 96 4.59 -23.71 -41.02
CA ASP A 96 3.61 -23.06 -40.18
C ASP A 96 4.36 -21.91 -39.51
N ILE A 97 4.28 -20.73 -40.11
CA ILE A 97 4.67 -19.50 -39.44
C ILE A 97 3.57 -19.33 -38.40
N GLU A 98 3.75 -19.92 -37.21
CA GLU A 98 2.96 -19.54 -36.04
C GLU A 98 3.13 -18.03 -35.92
N GLU A 99 2.06 -17.29 -36.26
CA GLU A 99 2.01 -15.87 -35.98
C GLU A 99 2.37 -15.70 -34.50
N PRO A 100 3.34 -14.84 -34.16
CA PRO A 100 3.71 -14.66 -32.77
C PRO A 100 2.44 -14.31 -32.00
N LEU A 101 2.17 -15.08 -30.94
CA LEU A 101 1.00 -14.86 -30.09
C LEU A 101 0.95 -13.36 -29.75
N PRO A 102 -0.23 -12.72 -29.87
CA PRO A 102 -0.35 -11.31 -29.58
C PRO A 102 0.17 -11.06 -28.16
N ALA A 103 1.05 -10.07 -28.02
CA ALA A 103 1.62 -9.71 -26.73
C ALA A 103 0.47 -9.44 -25.74
N LYS A 104 0.58 -10.01 -24.53
CA LYS A 104 -0.40 -9.78 -23.47
C LYS A 104 -0.24 -8.35 -22.93
N PRO A 105 -1.30 -7.72 -22.43
CA PRO A 105 -1.19 -6.44 -21.73
C PRO A 105 -0.32 -6.58 -20.48
N ILE A 106 0.39 -5.51 -20.13
CA ILE A 106 1.02 -5.34 -18.82
C ILE A 106 -0.08 -4.99 -17.82
N VAL A 107 -0.10 -5.63 -16.67
CA VAL A 107 -1.15 -5.50 -15.66
C VAL A 107 -0.57 -4.87 -14.39
N LEU A 108 -1.01 -3.65 -14.09
CA LEU A 108 -0.69 -2.97 -12.84
C LEU A 108 -1.85 -3.14 -11.86
N ALA A 109 -1.59 -3.57 -10.63
CA ALA A 109 -2.59 -3.69 -9.58
C ALA A 109 -2.37 -2.68 -8.46
N PHE A 110 -3.47 -2.18 -7.88
CA PHE A 110 -3.45 -1.19 -6.82
C PHE A 110 -4.46 -1.55 -5.72
N ALA A 111 -3.98 -1.52 -4.49
CA ALA A 111 -4.79 -1.63 -3.29
C ALA A 111 -4.63 -0.39 -2.42
N GLY A 112 -5.58 -0.15 -1.53
CA GLY A 112 -5.55 0.95 -0.58
C GLY A 112 -4.72 0.67 0.68
N ASP A 113 -5.21 1.14 1.83
CA ASP A 113 -4.45 1.16 3.08
C ASP A 113 -4.33 -0.24 3.72
N VAL A 114 -3.11 -0.63 4.11
CA VAL A 114 -2.85 -1.79 4.96
C VAL A 114 -2.15 -1.38 6.26
N ASN A 115 -2.36 -2.16 7.32
CA ASN A 115 -1.80 -1.88 8.63
C ASN A 115 -1.34 -3.18 9.31
N PHE A 116 -0.03 -3.28 9.54
CA PHE A 116 0.60 -4.42 10.20
C PHE A 116 1.12 -4.09 11.61
N ASP A 117 0.54 -3.08 12.26
CA ASP A 117 0.83 -2.81 13.67
C ASP A 117 0.64 -4.07 14.52
N GLU A 118 1.58 -4.33 15.43
CA GLU A 118 1.61 -5.57 16.22
C GLU A 118 0.35 -5.74 17.10
N ASP A 119 -0.27 -4.64 17.53
CA ASP A 119 -1.50 -4.65 18.34
C ASP A 119 -2.77 -4.55 17.48
N SER A 120 -2.63 -4.56 16.15
CA SER A 120 -3.74 -4.46 15.21
C SER A 120 -4.54 -5.76 15.11
N LYS A 121 -5.83 -5.62 14.80
CA LYS A 121 -6.72 -6.77 14.58
C LYS A 121 -6.32 -7.62 13.36
N PRO A 122 -5.87 -7.04 12.22
CA PRO A 122 -5.33 -7.81 11.10
C PRO A 122 -4.18 -8.75 11.51
N VAL A 123 -3.16 -8.24 12.21
CA VAL A 123 -2.03 -9.06 12.67
C VAL A 123 -2.47 -10.12 13.68
N ALA A 124 -3.35 -9.75 14.64
CA ALA A 124 -3.92 -10.73 15.57
C ALA A 124 -4.71 -11.84 14.86
N ARG A 125 -5.35 -11.54 13.72
CA ARG A 125 -5.99 -12.57 12.88
C ARG A 125 -4.95 -13.40 12.16
N TYR A 126 -3.96 -12.79 11.52
CA TYR A 126 -2.87 -13.47 10.82
C TYR A 126 -2.25 -14.57 11.69
N ASP A 127 -1.83 -14.19 12.90
CA ASP A 127 -1.18 -15.08 13.86
C ASP A 127 -2.12 -16.18 14.35
N ARG A 128 -3.40 -15.84 14.60
CA ARG A 128 -4.40 -16.81 15.09
C ARG A 128 -4.78 -17.85 14.04
N GLU A 129 -5.00 -17.42 12.79
CA GLU A 129 -5.43 -18.32 11.72
C GLU A 129 -4.28 -19.21 11.26
N ASN A 130 -3.03 -18.72 11.32
CA ASN A 130 -1.82 -19.45 10.94
C ASN A 130 -1.91 -20.10 9.54
N LYS A 131 -2.41 -19.31 8.58
CA LYS A 131 -2.61 -19.69 7.17
C LYS A 131 -1.85 -18.77 6.20
N GLY A 132 -0.88 -18.01 6.71
CA GLY A 132 -0.32 -16.87 6.00
C GLY A 132 -1.41 -15.86 5.62
N ILE A 133 -1.20 -15.17 4.51
CA ILE A 133 -2.10 -14.13 3.99
C ILE A 133 -3.50 -14.67 3.69
N LEU A 134 -3.65 -15.95 3.35
CA LEU A 134 -4.95 -16.59 3.11
C LEU A 134 -5.83 -16.64 4.37
N GLY A 135 -5.24 -16.43 5.54
CA GLY A 135 -5.99 -16.18 6.77
C GLY A 135 -6.71 -14.83 6.75
N GLY A 136 -6.15 -13.81 6.10
CA GLY A 136 -6.63 -12.42 6.08
C GLY A 136 -7.29 -11.97 4.78
N ILE A 137 -6.93 -12.58 3.64
CA ILE A 137 -7.40 -12.21 2.31
C ILE A 137 -7.85 -13.48 1.58
N SER A 138 -8.90 -13.39 0.77
CA SER A 138 -9.39 -14.51 -0.03
C SER A 138 -8.41 -14.95 -1.12
N GLU A 139 -8.41 -16.24 -1.43
CA GLU A 139 -7.49 -16.86 -2.39
C GLU A 139 -7.62 -16.26 -3.79
N ASP A 140 -8.84 -15.94 -4.22
CA ASP A 140 -9.11 -15.31 -5.51
C ASP A 140 -8.49 -13.90 -5.61
N LEU A 141 -8.56 -13.07 -4.56
CA LEU A 141 -7.83 -11.80 -4.52
C LEU A 141 -6.32 -12.01 -4.51
N VAL A 142 -5.83 -12.99 -3.73
CA VAL A 142 -4.39 -13.29 -3.69
C VAL A 142 -3.88 -13.70 -5.06
N ASN A 143 -4.63 -14.50 -5.81
CA ASN A 143 -4.29 -14.86 -7.18
C ASN A 143 -4.29 -13.63 -8.09
N GLU A 144 -5.33 -12.78 -8.03
CA GLU A 144 -5.40 -11.56 -8.85
C GLU A 144 -4.28 -10.54 -8.57
N MET A 145 -3.79 -10.50 -7.32
CA MET A 145 -2.63 -9.70 -6.91
C MET A 145 -1.33 -10.29 -7.48
N ASN A 146 -1.12 -11.61 -7.37
CA ASN A 146 0.08 -12.30 -7.86
C ASN A 146 0.13 -12.45 -9.39
N GLU A 147 -1.01 -12.33 -10.08
CA GLU A 147 -1.09 -12.31 -11.55
C GLU A 147 -0.78 -10.92 -12.15
N ALA A 148 -0.71 -9.87 -11.33
CA ALA A 148 -0.28 -8.57 -11.79
C ALA A 148 1.24 -8.56 -12.03
N ASP A 149 1.71 -7.80 -13.02
CA ASP A 149 3.14 -7.62 -13.25
C ASP A 149 3.77 -6.69 -12.21
N ILE A 150 2.99 -5.75 -11.67
CA ILE A 150 3.38 -4.86 -10.58
C ILE A 150 2.19 -4.62 -9.67
N PHE A 151 2.31 -4.95 -8.38
CA PHE A 151 1.30 -4.69 -7.36
C PHE A 151 1.78 -3.62 -6.36
N MET A 152 0.99 -2.54 -6.25
CA MET A 152 1.24 -1.41 -5.36
C MET A 152 0.15 -1.23 -4.30
N LEU A 153 0.56 -0.86 -3.08
CA LEU A 153 -0.38 -0.45 -2.01
C LEU A 153 0.15 0.67 -1.10
N ASN A 154 -0.69 1.16 -0.18
CA ASN A 154 -0.27 2.12 0.84
C ASN A 154 0.15 1.40 2.14
N ASN A 155 1.43 1.52 2.50
CA ASN A 155 1.99 1.01 3.76
C ASN A 155 1.85 2.09 4.85
N GLU A 156 0.79 2.02 5.65
CA GLU A 156 0.42 3.09 6.60
C GLU A 156 0.89 2.82 8.04
N PHE A 157 2.16 2.47 8.21
CA PHE A 157 2.81 2.18 9.49
C PHE A 157 4.35 2.18 9.30
N ALA A 158 5.09 2.07 10.40
CA ALA A 158 6.55 1.90 10.36
C ALA A 158 6.99 0.48 10.74
N TYR A 159 8.04 -0.05 10.13
CA TYR A 159 8.74 -1.26 10.59
C TYR A 159 9.88 -0.86 11.52
N SER A 160 9.81 -1.22 12.80
CA SER A 160 10.91 -1.01 13.75
C SER A 160 10.65 -1.70 15.09
N THR A 161 11.72 -2.02 15.82
CA THR A 161 11.66 -2.38 17.25
C THR A 161 12.17 -1.24 18.17
N ARG A 162 12.55 -0.11 17.58
CA ARG A 162 13.07 1.09 18.25
C ARG A 162 12.27 2.33 17.80
N GLY A 163 12.84 3.51 18.03
CA GLY A 163 12.15 4.78 17.82
C GLY A 163 11.21 5.13 18.97
N ARG A 164 11.06 6.43 19.22
CA ARG A 164 10.19 6.94 20.28
C ARG A 164 8.85 7.35 19.69
N GLU A 165 7.80 6.73 20.20
CA GLU A 165 6.40 7.05 19.89
C GLU A 165 6.09 8.55 20.01
N ILE A 166 5.26 9.04 19.11
CA ILE A 166 4.65 10.37 19.20
C ILE A 166 3.34 10.24 19.98
N ILE A 167 3.46 10.33 21.31
CA ILE A 167 2.37 10.16 22.28
C ILE A 167 1.22 11.18 22.12
N GLU A 168 1.45 12.25 21.36
CA GLU A 168 0.45 13.27 21.06
C GLU A 168 -0.50 12.86 19.92
N LYS A 169 -0.17 11.82 19.15
CA LYS A 169 -1.07 11.27 18.12
C LYS A 169 -2.12 10.38 18.75
N SER A 170 -3.34 10.41 18.20
CA SER A 170 -4.42 9.50 18.62
C SER A 170 -4.16 8.05 18.22
N TYR A 171 -3.40 7.85 17.15
CA TYR A 171 -3.04 6.54 16.62
C TYR A 171 -1.61 6.58 16.11
N THR A 172 -0.83 5.60 16.53
CA THR A 172 0.51 5.31 16.03
C THR A 172 0.58 3.84 15.65
N PHE A 173 1.23 3.51 14.54
CA PHE A 173 1.30 2.15 14.03
C PHE A 173 2.76 1.69 13.83
N ARG A 174 3.10 0.55 14.43
CA ARG A 174 4.43 -0.07 14.31
C ARG A 174 4.35 -1.58 14.19
N ALA A 175 4.96 -2.08 13.14
CA ALA A 175 5.16 -3.50 12.89
C ALA A 175 6.55 -3.94 13.34
N ASP A 176 6.67 -5.18 13.83
CA ASP A 176 7.96 -5.87 13.88
C ASP A 176 8.50 -5.98 12.43
N PRO A 177 9.78 -5.68 12.16
CA PRO A 177 10.36 -5.81 10.82
C PRO A 177 10.08 -7.15 10.14
N LYS A 178 9.96 -8.25 10.89
CA LYS A 178 9.61 -9.56 10.32
C LYS A 178 8.24 -9.59 9.62
N ARG A 179 7.33 -8.66 9.91
CA ARG A 179 6.01 -8.57 9.28
C ARG A 179 6.08 -8.14 7.82
N VAL A 180 7.25 -7.73 7.33
CA VAL A 180 7.46 -7.48 5.88
C VAL A 180 7.18 -8.73 5.04
N GLU A 181 7.31 -9.93 5.60
CA GLU A 181 6.94 -11.18 4.93
C GLU A 181 5.47 -11.21 4.51
N ILE A 182 4.58 -10.49 5.20
CA ILE A 182 3.17 -10.36 4.79
C ILE A 182 3.05 -9.66 3.43
N LEU A 183 3.89 -8.64 3.14
CA LEU A 183 3.91 -7.99 1.82
C LEU A 183 4.35 -8.98 0.74
N LYS A 184 5.33 -9.84 1.03
CA LYS A 184 5.78 -10.89 0.09
C LYS A 184 4.70 -11.92 -0.16
N GLU A 185 3.99 -12.36 0.87
CA GLU A 185 2.85 -13.29 0.72
C GLU A 185 1.70 -12.67 -0.10
N MET A 186 1.52 -11.36 -0.01
CA MET A 186 0.57 -10.60 -0.85
C MET A 186 1.04 -10.42 -2.29
N GLY A 187 2.32 -10.65 -2.60
CA GLY A 187 2.92 -10.38 -3.91
C GLY A 187 3.15 -8.88 -4.18
N VAL A 188 3.42 -8.08 -3.16
CA VAL A 188 3.61 -6.62 -3.30
C VAL A 188 5.02 -6.31 -3.80
N ASP A 189 5.12 -5.53 -4.88
CA ASP A 189 6.39 -5.08 -5.46
C ASP A 189 6.80 -3.71 -4.94
N ILE A 190 5.83 -2.80 -4.75
CA ILE A 190 6.09 -1.40 -4.39
C ILE A 190 5.06 -0.87 -3.39
N VAL A 191 5.51 -0.04 -2.44
CA VAL A 191 4.63 0.64 -1.50
C VAL A 191 4.78 2.15 -1.51
N SER A 192 3.68 2.86 -1.23
CA SER A 192 3.76 4.26 -0.81
C SER A 192 4.06 4.34 0.68
N LEU A 193 5.06 5.16 1.04
CA LEU A 193 5.35 5.58 2.42
C LEU A 193 4.94 7.02 2.69
N ALA A 194 4.48 7.76 1.67
CA ALA A 194 3.99 9.13 1.87
C ALA A 194 2.60 9.12 2.51
N ASN A 195 2.53 9.03 3.83
CA ASN A 195 1.30 9.11 4.60
C ASN A 195 1.54 9.69 6.00
N ASN A 196 0.46 9.97 6.72
CA ASN A 196 0.50 10.57 8.06
C ASN A 196 1.00 9.63 9.17
N HIS A 197 1.40 8.40 8.85
CA HIS A 197 1.90 7.40 9.80
C HIS A 197 3.39 7.06 9.63
N ALA A 198 4.03 7.58 8.59
CA ALA A 198 5.44 7.30 8.27
C ALA A 198 6.45 7.61 9.39
N LEU A 199 6.18 8.62 10.24
CA LEU A 199 7.06 9.01 11.35
C LEU A 199 6.41 8.85 12.73
N ASP A 200 5.46 7.93 12.90
CA ASP A 200 4.83 7.66 14.20
C ASP A 200 5.84 7.37 15.32
N PHE A 201 6.97 6.76 14.95
CA PHE A 201 8.09 6.44 15.83
C PHE A 201 9.38 7.19 15.42
N ARG A 202 9.21 8.33 14.74
CA ARG A 202 10.25 9.29 14.33
C ARG A 202 11.24 8.72 13.30
N GLU A 203 12.31 9.47 13.06
CA GLU A 203 13.30 9.19 12.01
C GLU A 203 13.97 7.83 12.16
N GLU A 204 14.23 7.35 13.39
CA GLU A 204 14.86 6.05 13.62
C GLU A 204 14.02 4.91 13.04
N ALA A 205 12.71 4.91 13.30
CA ALA A 205 11.80 3.90 12.79
C ALA A 205 11.55 4.06 11.28
N LEU A 206 11.58 5.29 10.75
CA LEU A 206 11.49 5.51 9.31
C LEU A 206 12.72 4.95 8.57
N LEU A 207 13.92 5.11 9.13
CA LEU A 207 15.14 4.53 8.55
C LEU A 207 15.14 2.99 8.64
N ASP A 208 14.63 2.42 9.74
CA ASP A 208 14.43 0.97 9.85
C ASP A 208 13.39 0.48 8.83
N THR A 209 12.36 1.27 8.55
CA THR A 209 11.34 0.98 7.53
C THR A 209 11.97 0.87 6.14
N PHE A 210 12.82 1.84 5.76
CA PHE A 210 13.56 1.77 4.50
C PHE A 210 14.43 0.51 4.43
N THR A 211 15.21 0.25 5.48
CA THR A 211 16.10 -0.93 5.54
C THR A 211 15.31 -2.23 5.43
N THR A 212 14.18 -2.33 6.12
CA THR A 212 13.31 -3.53 6.11
C THR A 212 12.75 -3.80 4.71
N LEU A 213 12.30 -2.76 4.01
CA LEU A 213 11.77 -2.87 2.66
C LEU A 213 12.87 -3.19 1.64
N ASP A 214 14.02 -2.52 1.73
CA ASP A 214 15.19 -2.79 0.88
C ASP A 214 15.67 -4.25 1.03
N GLU A 215 15.78 -4.76 2.26
CA GLU A 215 16.17 -6.16 2.53
C GLU A 215 15.11 -7.18 2.08
N ALA A 216 13.84 -6.78 2.05
CA ALA A 216 12.74 -7.60 1.54
C ALA A 216 12.64 -7.59 0.02
N GLY A 217 13.32 -6.66 -0.68
CA GLY A 217 13.18 -6.46 -2.11
C GLY A 217 11.86 -5.82 -2.52
N VAL A 218 11.25 -5.04 -1.61
CA VAL A 218 10.02 -4.28 -1.87
C VAL A 218 10.40 -2.81 -2.06
N ASP A 219 10.13 -2.27 -3.24
CA ASP A 219 10.43 -0.86 -3.53
C ASP A 219 9.50 0.09 -2.77
N TYR A 220 9.94 1.34 -2.62
CA TYR A 220 9.10 2.37 -2.01
C TYR A 220 9.27 3.75 -2.64
N VAL A 221 8.18 4.52 -2.60
CA VAL A 221 8.11 5.91 -3.08
C VAL A 221 7.48 6.83 -2.04
N GLY A 222 7.75 8.13 -2.18
CA GLY A 222 7.13 9.18 -1.37
C GLY A 222 7.78 9.46 -0.02
N ALA A 223 8.81 8.70 0.35
CA ALA A 223 9.68 8.97 1.49
C ALA A 223 11.13 8.59 1.18
N GLY A 224 12.08 9.15 1.92
CA GLY A 224 13.48 8.83 1.73
C GLY A 224 14.38 9.45 2.80
N VAL A 225 15.67 9.07 2.75
CA VAL A 225 16.72 9.58 3.65
C VAL A 225 16.98 11.08 3.51
N ASN A 226 16.52 11.67 2.41
CA ASN A 226 16.54 13.09 2.12
C ASN A 226 15.48 13.41 1.04
N MET A 227 15.28 14.69 0.74
CA MET A 227 14.27 15.14 -0.23
C MET A 227 14.54 14.62 -1.65
N ASN A 228 15.80 14.44 -2.05
CA ASN A 228 16.12 13.89 -3.38
C ASN A 228 15.62 12.46 -3.52
N ARG A 229 15.83 11.59 -2.51
CA ARG A 229 15.27 10.23 -2.53
C ARG A 229 13.75 10.21 -2.36
N ALA A 230 13.21 11.07 -1.49
CA ALA A 230 11.77 11.11 -1.21
C ALA A 230 10.93 11.52 -2.43
N LYS A 231 11.47 12.41 -3.27
CA LYS A 231 10.79 12.89 -4.49
C LYS A 231 11.07 12.06 -5.74
N ALA A 232 12.08 11.17 -5.71
CA ALA A 232 12.52 10.43 -6.88
C ALA A 232 11.48 9.40 -7.32
N PRO A 233 11.21 9.28 -8.63
CA PRO A 233 10.42 8.17 -9.16
C PRO A 233 11.15 6.82 -9.03
N ILE A 234 10.37 5.74 -8.91
CA ILE A 234 10.85 4.37 -9.13
C ILE A 234 10.37 3.91 -10.50
N TYR A 235 11.21 3.17 -11.23
CA TYR A 235 10.94 2.73 -12.59
C TYR A 235 10.99 1.22 -12.70
N TYR A 236 10.00 0.64 -13.39
CA TYR A 236 9.99 -0.76 -13.81
C TYR A 236 9.95 -0.81 -15.32
N THR A 237 10.74 -1.69 -15.94
CA THR A 237 10.72 -1.92 -17.38
C THR A 237 10.25 -3.35 -17.65
N ILE A 238 9.13 -3.50 -18.35
CA ILE A 238 8.54 -4.78 -18.74
C ILE A 238 8.44 -4.80 -20.27
N GLY A 239 9.21 -5.68 -20.90
CA GLY A 239 9.43 -5.62 -22.34
C GLY A 239 10.05 -4.28 -22.74
N ASP A 240 9.39 -3.56 -23.65
CA ASP A 240 9.82 -2.24 -24.12
C ASP A 240 9.13 -1.08 -23.40
N THR A 241 8.25 -1.37 -22.43
CA THR A 241 7.46 -0.36 -21.71
C THR A 241 8.10 -0.06 -20.35
N THR A 242 8.40 1.20 -20.09
CA THR A 242 8.85 1.68 -18.78
C THR A 242 7.70 2.37 -18.03
N ILE A 243 7.43 1.90 -16.81
CA ILE A 243 6.42 2.45 -15.90
C ILE A 243 7.13 3.16 -14.74
N ALA A 244 6.75 4.41 -14.48
CA ALA A 244 7.25 5.19 -13.35
C ALA A 244 6.20 5.35 -12.26
N TYR A 245 6.64 5.28 -11.01
CA TYR A 245 5.83 5.47 -9.82
C TYR A 245 6.34 6.65 -9.01
N VAL A 246 5.44 7.55 -8.64
CA VAL A 246 5.70 8.65 -7.70
C VAL A 246 4.60 8.71 -6.66
N ALA A 247 4.95 9.09 -5.43
CA ALA A 247 3.97 9.25 -4.37
C ALA A 247 4.18 10.51 -3.53
N ALA A 248 3.10 11.03 -2.97
CA ALA A 248 3.11 12.17 -2.05
C ALA A 248 1.91 12.17 -1.12
N SER A 249 1.99 12.96 -0.05
CA SER A 249 0.89 13.11 0.91
C SER A 249 0.37 14.54 0.99
N HIS A 250 -0.94 14.69 1.05
CA HIS A 250 -1.62 15.91 1.51
C HIS A 250 -2.08 15.78 2.98
N VAL A 251 -1.67 14.74 3.69
CA VAL A 251 -1.96 14.52 5.11
C VAL A 251 -0.64 14.32 5.84
N ILE A 252 -0.15 15.39 6.46
CA ILE A 252 1.14 15.43 7.13
C ILE A 252 0.92 15.97 8.53
N TYR A 253 1.36 15.21 9.53
CA TYR A 253 1.10 15.51 10.93
C TYR A 253 1.87 16.74 11.43
N ALA A 254 3.15 16.86 11.06
CA ALA A 254 4.01 17.97 11.48
C ALA A 254 4.99 18.42 10.39
N MET A 255 5.40 19.69 10.41
CA MET A 255 6.26 20.28 9.38
C MET A 255 7.68 19.69 9.33
N ASP A 256 8.15 19.11 10.42
CA ASP A 256 9.45 18.43 10.48
C ASP A 256 9.42 17.00 9.89
N TRP A 257 8.25 16.49 9.51
CA TRP A 257 8.10 15.19 8.83
C TRP A 257 8.43 15.26 7.34
N TYR A 258 8.47 16.48 6.77
CA TYR A 258 8.98 16.65 5.43
C TYR A 258 10.47 16.33 5.40
N ALA A 259 10.87 15.57 4.37
CA ALA A 259 12.27 15.39 4.07
C ALA A 259 12.94 16.75 3.77
N THR A 260 14.24 16.83 4.04
CA THR A 260 15.07 17.96 3.61
C THR A 260 16.31 17.41 2.93
N ASP A 261 17.24 18.26 2.52
CA ASP A 261 18.52 17.81 1.95
C ASP A 261 19.31 16.92 2.91
N THR A 262 19.09 17.05 4.23
CA THR A 262 19.87 16.36 5.27
C THR A 262 19.03 15.61 6.30
N ARG A 263 17.70 15.54 6.14
CA ARG A 263 16.80 14.89 7.09
C ARG A 263 15.87 13.91 6.37
N PRO A 264 15.71 12.68 6.88
CA PRO A 264 14.74 11.74 6.33
C PRO A 264 13.32 12.26 6.52
N GLY A 265 12.43 11.82 5.65
CA GLY A 265 11.03 12.18 5.74
C GLY A 265 10.28 11.88 4.45
N MET A 266 9.09 12.45 4.36
CA MET A 266 8.18 12.28 3.24
C MET A 266 8.14 13.53 2.35
N ILE A 267 7.74 13.34 1.08
CA ILE A 267 7.32 14.46 0.22
C ILE A 267 5.82 14.71 0.42
N GLY A 268 5.45 16.00 0.45
CA GLY A 268 4.06 16.41 0.51
C GLY A 268 3.60 17.17 -0.72
N THR A 269 2.29 17.40 -0.80
CA THR A 269 1.64 18.04 -1.96
C THR A 269 0.58 19.07 -1.58
N TYR A 270 0.70 19.68 -0.38
CA TYR A 270 -0.09 20.88 -0.04
C TYR A 270 0.17 22.02 -1.03
N ASP A 271 1.44 22.23 -1.36
CA ASP A 271 1.85 22.93 -2.58
C ASP A 271 2.33 21.85 -3.58
N PRO A 272 1.65 21.66 -4.72
CA PRO A 272 1.99 20.60 -5.65
C PRO A 272 3.25 20.90 -6.46
N ALA A 273 3.83 22.12 -6.41
CA ALA A 273 4.90 22.53 -7.32
C ALA A 273 6.09 21.56 -7.31
N LEU A 274 6.55 21.15 -6.13
CA LEU A 274 7.66 20.19 -6.01
C LEU A 274 7.27 18.81 -6.54
N PHE A 275 6.09 18.31 -6.17
CA PHE A 275 5.64 16.99 -6.61
C PHE A 275 5.37 16.95 -8.12
N VAL A 276 4.89 18.05 -8.71
CA VAL A 276 4.75 18.22 -10.16
C VAL A 276 6.11 18.12 -10.86
N THR A 277 7.22 18.53 -10.24
CA THR A 277 8.55 18.27 -10.83
C THR A 277 8.88 16.79 -10.87
N SER A 278 8.54 16.02 -9.83
CA SER A 278 8.69 14.56 -9.83
C SER A 278 7.87 13.89 -10.92
N ILE A 279 6.63 14.32 -11.12
CA ILE A 279 5.75 13.78 -12.18
C ILE A 279 6.33 14.06 -13.58
N LYS A 280 6.88 15.27 -13.79
CA LYS A 280 7.52 15.63 -15.05
C LYS A 280 8.80 14.84 -15.30
N GLU A 281 9.64 14.69 -14.28
CA GLU A 281 10.84 13.85 -14.35
C GLU A 281 10.48 12.41 -14.68
N ALA A 282 9.45 11.85 -14.02
CA ALA A 282 8.92 10.53 -14.35
C ALA A 282 8.49 10.45 -15.83
N LYS A 283 7.69 11.42 -16.30
CA LYS A 283 7.18 11.41 -17.68
C LYS A 283 8.27 11.55 -18.74
N GLU A 284 9.35 12.27 -18.44
CA GLU A 284 10.49 12.40 -19.35
C GLU A 284 11.27 11.09 -19.52
N ASN A 285 11.14 10.15 -18.57
CA ASN A 285 11.94 8.92 -18.51
C ASN A 285 11.09 7.64 -18.52
N SER A 286 9.79 7.72 -18.81
CA SER A 286 8.89 6.56 -18.82
C SER A 286 7.74 6.71 -19.82
N ASP A 287 7.16 5.57 -20.21
CA ASP A 287 6.01 5.50 -21.11
C ASP A 287 4.70 5.74 -20.36
N PHE A 288 4.60 5.20 -19.13
CA PHE A 288 3.43 5.30 -18.27
C PHE A 288 3.81 5.84 -16.89
N VAL A 289 3.09 6.84 -16.38
CA VAL A 289 3.34 7.42 -15.04
C VAL A 289 2.17 7.19 -14.08
N VAL A 290 2.44 6.52 -12.98
CA VAL A 290 1.52 6.33 -11.86
C VAL A 290 1.81 7.34 -10.76
N VAL A 291 0.78 8.08 -10.35
CA VAL A 291 0.78 8.89 -9.14
C VAL A 291 -0.02 8.17 -8.07
N TYR A 292 0.60 7.85 -6.94
CA TYR A 292 -0.07 7.30 -5.76
C TYR A 292 -0.10 8.35 -4.64
N VAL A 293 -1.27 8.75 -4.13
CA VAL A 293 -1.39 9.95 -3.30
C VAL A 293 -2.29 9.75 -2.08
N HIS A 294 -1.76 10.10 -0.92
CA HIS A 294 -2.44 9.96 0.36
C HIS A 294 -3.10 11.30 0.75
N TRP A 295 -4.43 11.40 0.69
CA TRP A 295 -5.13 12.69 0.70
C TRP A 295 -6.61 12.64 1.09
N GLY A 296 -7.24 13.80 1.17
CA GLY A 296 -8.68 13.89 1.36
C GLY A 296 -9.06 13.97 2.81
N LYS A 297 -10.31 13.59 3.09
CA LYS A 297 -10.89 13.62 4.42
C LYS A 297 -11.35 12.22 4.77
N GLU A 298 -11.01 11.78 5.98
CA GLU A 298 -11.46 10.49 6.49
C GLU A 298 -12.98 10.31 6.41
N ARG A 299 -13.40 9.11 6.01
CA ARG A 299 -14.76 8.57 6.08
C ARG A 299 -15.80 9.36 5.29
N THR A 300 -15.40 9.95 4.16
CA THR A 300 -16.33 10.53 3.18
C THR A 300 -16.09 9.92 1.80
N HIS A 301 -17.17 9.42 1.18
CA HIS A 301 -17.13 8.89 -0.19
C HIS A 301 -17.00 9.99 -1.25
N GLU A 302 -17.42 11.21 -0.93
CA GLU A 302 -17.24 12.36 -1.83
C GLU A 302 -15.82 12.96 -1.63
N PRO A 303 -14.99 13.01 -2.69
CA PRO A 303 -13.69 13.66 -2.61
C PRO A 303 -13.84 15.17 -2.51
N VAL A 304 -13.04 15.78 -1.64
CA VAL A 304 -13.04 17.23 -1.43
C VAL A 304 -12.44 17.96 -2.64
N SER A 305 -12.75 19.25 -2.80
CA SER A 305 -12.40 20.02 -4.00
C SER A 305 -10.91 20.02 -4.33
N TYR A 306 -10.02 20.03 -3.33
CA TYR A 306 -8.59 20.02 -3.60
C TYR A 306 -8.12 18.67 -4.16
N GLN A 307 -8.71 17.53 -3.76
CA GLN A 307 -8.38 16.22 -4.36
C GLN A 307 -8.66 16.25 -5.86
N LYS A 308 -9.85 16.74 -6.24
CA LYS A 308 -10.26 16.87 -7.66
C LYS A 308 -9.36 17.79 -8.46
N ASN A 309 -8.96 18.92 -7.88
CA ASN A 309 -8.08 19.86 -8.55
C ASN A 309 -6.64 19.31 -8.69
N LEU A 310 -6.09 18.72 -7.63
CA LEU A 310 -4.75 18.15 -7.63
C LEU A 310 -4.65 16.95 -8.60
N ALA A 311 -5.64 16.06 -8.63
CA ALA A 311 -5.67 14.95 -9.57
C ALA A 311 -5.52 15.43 -11.03
N LYS A 312 -6.25 16.48 -11.40
CA LYS A 312 -6.19 17.07 -12.75
C LYS A 312 -4.85 17.75 -13.02
N ILE A 313 -4.29 18.44 -12.03
CA ILE A 313 -2.93 19.01 -12.10
C ILE A 313 -1.89 17.91 -12.36
N TYR A 314 -2.02 16.75 -11.73
CA TYR A 314 -1.07 15.64 -11.90
C TYR A 314 -1.18 15.02 -13.29
N ILE A 315 -2.40 14.76 -13.78
CA ILE A 315 -2.61 14.30 -15.17
C ILE A 315 -2.05 15.33 -16.16
N ASP A 316 -2.34 16.63 -15.94
CA ASP A 316 -1.82 17.71 -16.79
C ASP A 316 -0.29 17.85 -16.74
N ALA A 317 0.36 17.38 -15.67
CA ALA A 317 1.81 17.37 -15.52
C ALA A 317 2.49 16.16 -16.18
N GLY A 318 1.75 15.12 -16.55
CA GLY A 318 2.28 13.93 -17.22
C GLY A 318 1.87 12.60 -16.59
N ALA A 319 1.07 12.59 -15.52
CA ALA A 319 0.55 11.34 -14.96
C ALA A 319 -0.44 10.66 -15.94
N ASP A 320 -0.34 9.34 -16.05
CA ASP A 320 -1.25 8.50 -16.83
C ASP A 320 -2.30 7.81 -15.94
N ALA A 321 -2.04 7.71 -14.63
CA ALA A 321 -3.01 7.30 -13.62
C ALA A 321 -2.79 8.01 -12.29
N VAL A 322 -3.87 8.32 -11.57
CA VAL A 322 -3.82 8.87 -10.21
C VAL A 322 -4.62 7.97 -9.27
N ILE A 323 -3.94 7.37 -8.31
CA ILE A 323 -4.50 6.42 -7.34
C ILE A 323 -4.43 7.04 -5.94
N GLY A 324 -5.58 7.19 -5.30
CA GLY A 324 -5.69 7.79 -3.97
C GLY A 324 -5.87 6.77 -2.85
N CYS A 325 -5.48 7.16 -1.65
CA CYS A 325 -5.79 6.50 -0.38
C CYS A 325 -5.93 7.53 0.76
N HIS A 326 -6.08 7.10 2.03
CA HIS A 326 -6.34 7.87 3.27
C HIS A 326 -7.80 7.95 3.75
N PRO A 327 -8.84 8.18 2.92
CA PRO A 327 -10.19 8.33 3.43
C PRO A 327 -10.73 7.11 4.20
N HIS A 328 -10.03 5.96 4.14
CA HIS A 328 -10.41 4.68 4.73
C HIS A 328 -11.77 4.14 4.24
N VAL A 329 -12.25 4.68 3.11
CA VAL A 329 -13.44 4.28 2.37
C VAL A 329 -13.18 4.44 0.89
N MET A 330 -13.90 3.69 0.05
CA MET A 330 -13.90 3.91 -1.40
C MET A 330 -14.34 5.34 -1.73
N GLN A 331 -13.64 6.01 -2.64
CA GLN A 331 -14.14 7.21 -3.30
C GLN A 331 -14.28 6.92 -4.79
N GLY A 332 -15.10 7.71 -5.48
CA GLY A 332 -15.42 7.47 -6.88
C GLY A 332 -14.22 7.50 -7.83
N ILE A 333 -14.47 7.05 -9.06
CA ILE A 333 -13.53 7.08 -10.18
C ILE A 333 -13.96 8.17 -11.17
N GLU A 334 -12.99 8.83 -11.78
CA GLU A 334 -13.16 9.80 -12.85
C GLU A 334 -12.19 9.47 -13.99
N PHE A 335 -12.64 9.58 -15.24
CA PHE A 335 -11.74 9.72 -16.37
C PHE A 335 -11.51 11.20 -16.65
N TYR A 336 -10.25 11.62 -16.75
CA TYR A 336 -9.88 12.96 -17.18
C TYR A 336 -8.86 12.87 -18.30
N LYS A 337 -9.20 13.37 -19.49
CA LYS A 337 -8.39 13.23 -20.72
C LYS A 337 -8.07 11.76 -21.06
N GLY A 338 -9.03 10.86 -20.83
CA GLY A 338 -8.85 9.42 -21.04
C GLY A 338 -7.94 8.72 -20.03
N LYS A 339 -7.53 9.41 -18.95
CA LYS A 339 -6.67 8.87 -17.89
C LYS A 339 -7.46 8.64 -16.60
N THR A 340 -7.14 7.57 -15.89
CA THR A 340 -7.88 7.12 -14.70
C THR A 340 -7.49 7.93 -13.47
N ILE A 341 -8.49 8.38 -12.73
CA ILE A 341 -8.36 8.93 -11.39
C ILE A 341 -9.25 8.10 -10.47
N ALA A 342 -8.65 7.33 -9.57
CA ALA A 342 -9.34 6.66 -8.46
C ALA A 342 -9.08 7.46 -7.18
N TYR A 343 -10.08 8.15 -6.65
CA TYR A 343 -9.85 9.11 -5.56
C TYR A 343 -9.50 8.46 -4.20
N SER A 344 -9.94 7.22 -3.97
CA SER A 344 -9.57 6.40 -2.81
C SER A 344 -9.96 4.95 -3.05
N LEU A 345 -9.05 4.02 -2.78
CA LEU A 345 -9.32 2.57 -2.77
C LEU A 345 -9.70 2.03 -1.39
N GLY A 346 -9.84 2.92 -0.39
CA GLY A 346 -10.25 2.56 0.96
C GLY A 346 -9.23 1.70 1.71
N ASN A 347 -9.68 0.99 2.73
CA ASN A 347 -8.83 0.06 3.47
C ASN A 347 -8.77 -1.26 2.73
N TYR A 348 -7.58 -1.74 2.40
CA TYR A 348 -7.44 -3.07 1.83
C TYR A 348 -7.35 -4.15 2.91
N TRP A 349 -6.52 -3.96 3.93
CA TRP A 349 -6.46 -4.84 5.10
C TRP A 349 -5.93 -4.09 6.33
N PHE A 350 -6.83 -3.39 7.04
CA PHE A 350 -6.44 -2.37 8.02
C PHE A 350 -7.13 -2.52 9.39
N ASN A 351 -8.42 -2.85 9.43
CA ASN A 351 -9.17 -3.00 10.69
C ASN A 351 -10.36 -3.96 10.53
N ALA A 352 -11.15 -4.14 11.58
CA ALA A 352 -12.26 -5.09 11.61
C ALA A 352 -13.59 -4.55 11.06
N SER A 353 -13.63 -3.32 10.56
CA SER A 353 -14.89 -2.71 10.09
C SER A 353 -15.37 -3.41 8.83
N LYS A 354 -16.68 -3.67 8.76
CA LYS A 354 -17.30 -4.08 7.50
C LYS A 354 -17.39 -2.88 6.57
N ARG A 355 -16.64 -2.89 5.45
CA ARG A 355 -16.54 -1.78 4.49
C ARG A 355 -16.16 -2.26 3.09
N GLU A 356 -16.67 -1.54 2.10
CA GLU A 356 -16.26 -1.67 0.71
C GLU A 356 -14.75 -1.41 0.57
N SER A 357 -14.13 -2.22 -0.29
CA SER A 357 -12.73 -2.13 -0.70
C SER A 357 -12.63 -2.51 -2.17
N GLY A 358 -11.46 -2.42 -2.78
CA GLY A 358 -11.27 -2.90 -4.14
C GLY A 358 -9.82 -3.11 -4.49
N LEU A 359 -9.59 -3.97 -5.48
CA LEU A 359 -8.33 -4.09 -6.19
C LEU A 359 -8.53 -3.44 -7.56
N LEU A 360 -7.89 -2.30 -7.78
CA LEU A 360 -7.93 -1.62 -9.08
C LEU A 360 -6.83 -2.18 -9.96
N LYS A 361 -7.15 -2.59 -11.18
CA LYS A 361 -6.21 -3.05 -12.19
C LYS A 361 -6.19 -2.07 -13.36
N ILE A 362 -5.01 -1.74 -13.85
CA ILE A 362 -4.81 -1.00 -15.09
C ILE A 362 -4.05 -1.90 -16.06
N TYR A 363 -4.66 -2.14 -17.21
CA TYR A 363 -4.08 -2.90 -18.30
C TYR A 363 -3.45 -1.92 -19.28
N ILE A 364 -2.16 -2.11 -19.60
CA ILE A 364 -1.46 -1.38 -20.65
C ILE A 364 -1.33 -2.33 -21.83
N ASN A 365 -2.15 -2.12 -22.85
CA ASN A 365 -2.18 -2.95 -24.04
C ASN A 365 -0.93 -2.71 -24.91
N PRO A 366 -0.55 -3.67 -25.78
CA PRO A 366 0.61 -3.51 -26.67
C PRO A 366 0.52 -2.32 -27.63
N ASP A 367 -0.69 -1.82 -27.93
CA ASP A 367 -0.91 -0.63 -28.75
C ASP A 367 -0.81 0.68 -27.96
N GLY A 368 -0.50 0.60 -26.66
CA GLY A 368 -0.41 1.72 -25.73
C GLY A 368 -1.75 2.22 -25.19
N SER A 369 -2.88 1.61 -25.61
CA SER A 369 -4.18 1.90 -25.00
C SER A 369 -4.24 1.33 -23.58
N THR A 370 -5.10 1.91 -22.74
CA THR A 370 -5.25 1.45 -21.36
C THR A 370 -6.69 1.15 -21.02
N GLU A 371 -6.89 0.06 -20.29
CA GLU A 371 -8.17 -0.32 -19.69
C GLU A 371 -8.06 -0.28 -18.18
N THR A 372 -9.14 0.08 -17.50
CA THR A 372 -9.21 0.08 -16.04
C THR A 372 -10.27 -0.91 -15.61
N GLN A 373 -9.96 -1.72 -14.61
CA GLN A 373 -10.88 -2.66 -14.00
C GLN A 373 -10.87 -2.46 -12.48
N LEU A 374 -12.02 -2.48 -11.85
CA LEU A 374 -12.15 -2.53 -10.40
C LEU A 374 -12.70 -3.90 -10.00
N LEU A 375 -11.88 -4.71 -9.35
CA LEU A 375 -12.35 -5.93 -8.71
C LEU A 375 -13.00 -5.57 -7.37
N PRO A 376 -14.29 -5.88 -7.18
CA PRO A 376 -15.03 -5.46 -6.01
C PRO A 376 -14.63 -6.32 -4.82
N ALA A 377 -14.22 -5.68 -3.73
CA ALA A 377 -13.85 -6.36 -2.49
C ALA A 377 -14.65 -5.84 -1.30
N MET A 378 -14.72 -6.66 -0.26
CA MET A 378 -15.34 -6.31 1.01
C MET A 378 -14.38 -6.69 2.12
N ASN A 379 -14.12 -5.76 3.02
CA ASN A 379 -13.61 -6.10 4.34
C ASN A 379 -14.79 -6.48 5.20
N ASP A 380 -14.70 -7.60 5.93
CA ASP A 380 -15.62 -7.93 7.01
C ASP A 380 -14.83 -8.64 8.11
N ASN A 381 -14.80 -8.04 9.31
CA ASN A 381 -14.13 -8.60 10.48
C ASN A 381 -12.69 -9.07 10.21
N THR A 382 -11.85 -8.19 9.65
CA THR A 382 -10.44 -8.41 9.28
C THR A 382 -10.21 -9.48 8.21
N TYR A 383 -11.25 -9.85 7.47
CA TYR A 383 -11.11 -10.68 6.28
C TYR A 383 -11.52 -9.87 5.04
N THR A 384 -10.60 -9.76 4.08
CA THR A 384 -10.85 -9.08 2.81
C THR A 384 -11.14 -10.11 1.75
N TYR A 385 -12.31 -10.03 1.13
CA TYR A 385 -12.72 -11.01 0.12
C TYR A 385 -13.29 -10.35 -1.12
N MET A 386 -13.05 -10.96 -2.29
CA MET A 386 -13.66 -10.51 -3.54
C MET A 386 -15.15 -10.89 -3.55
N ILE A 387 -15.96 -9.95 -4.05
CA ILE A 387 -17.38 -10.17 -4.31
C ILE A 387 -17.48 -10.76 -5.72
N THR A 388 -17.49 -12.09 -5.82
CA THR A 388 -17.36 -12.78 -7.11
C THR A 388 -18.58 -12.62 -8.02
N GLU A 389 -19.80 -12.82 -7.51
CA GLU A 389 -21.03 -12.80 -8.33
C GLU A 389 -22.29 -12.41 -7.52
N GLY A 390 -23.41 -12.19 -8.23
CA GLY A 390 -24.76 -12.01 -7.68
C GLY A 390 -25.09 -10.59 -7.20
N ASP A 391 -26.23 -10.47 -6.50
CA ASP A 391 -26.82 -9.19 -6.08
C ASP A 391 -25.84 -8.27 -5.31
N ALA A 392 -24.90 -8.85 -4.55
CA ALA A 392 -23.89 -8.10 -3.81
C ALA A 392 -22.90 -7.40 -4.75
N ARG A 393 -22.52 -8.06 -5.87
CA ARG A 393 -21.61 -7.51 -6.88
C ARG A 393 -22.28 -6.39 -7.65
N GLU A 394 -23.52 -6.60 -8.08
CA GLU A 394 -24.32 -5.55 -8.74
C GLU A 394 -24.52 -4.34 -7.82
N SER A 395 -24.82 -4.58 -6.53
CA SER A 395 -24.98 -3.51 -5.53
C SER A 395 -23.68 -2.74 -5.31
N TYR A 396 -22.53 -3.43 -5.31
CA TYR A 396 -21.21 -2.80 -5.20
C TYR A 396 -20.96 -1.88 -6.40
N PHE A 397 -21.15 -2.35 -7.63
CA PHE A 397 -20.90 -1.50 -8.80
C PHE A 397 -21.89 -0.36 -8.92
N LYS A 398 -23.16 -0.56 -8.55
CA LYS A 398 -24.12 0.54 -8.44
C LYS A 398 -23.66 1.59 -7.44
N PHE A 399 -23.20 1.16 -6.26
CA PHE A 399 -22.61 2.07 -5.27
C PHE A 399 -21.41 2.83 -5.85
N MET A 400 -20.49 2.13 -6.53
CA MET A 400 -19.34 2.77 -7.17
C MET A 400 -19.75 3.75 -8.27
N GLU A 401 -20.76 3.44 -9.10
CA GLU A 401 -21.32 4.36 -10.09
C GLU A 401 -21.94 5.60 -9.45
N ASP A 402 -22.66 5.44 -8.33
CA ASP A 402 -23.33 6.52 -7.61
C ASP A 402 -22.35 7.53 -7.00
N ILE A 403 -21.16 7.07 -6.58
CA ILE A 403 -20.11 7.94 -6.02
C ILE A 403 -19.07 8.42 -7.04
N SER A 404 -19.10 7.87 -8.26
CA SER A 404 -18.19 8.21 -9.36
C SER A 404 -18.74 9.33 -10.24
N PHE A 405 -17.91 9.85 -11.15
CA PHE A 405 -18.19 11.09 -11.87
C PHE A 405 -18.76 10.85 -13.28
N ASN A 406 -17.91 10.38 -14.18
CA ASN A 406 -18.20 10.20 -15.59
C ASN A 406 -17.94 8.76 -16.05
N VAL A 407 -18.16 7.78 -15.17
CA VAL A 407 -17.84 6.37 -15.46
C VAL A 407 -19.03 5.46 -15.27
N LYS A 408 -19.00 4.32 -15.96
CA LYS A 408 -19.87 3.15 -15.77
C LYS A 408 -19.02 1.88 -15.64
N PHE A 409 -19.58 0.86 -15.01
CA PHE A 409 -18.92 -0.43 -14.82
C PHE A 409 -19.67 -1.52 -15.59
N ASP A 410 -18.94 -2.41 -16.25
CA ASP A 410 -19.52 -3.65 -16.75
C ASP A 410 -19.56 -4.75 -15.67
N GLU A 411 -20.12 -5.91 -15.99
CA GLU A 411 -20.26 -7.03 -15.04
C GLU A 411 -18.91 -7.57 -14.53
N LYS A 412 -17.85 -7.42 -15.34
CA LYS A 412 -16.47 -7.81 -15.01
C LYS A 412 -15.73 -6.73 -14.22
N GLY A 413 -16.34 -5.55 -14.06
CA GLY A 413 -15.76 -4.41 -13.35
C GLY A 413 -14.88 -3.52 -14.23
N PHE A 414 -14.86 -3.72 -15.55
CA PHE A 414 -14.18 -2.79 -16.45
C PHE A 414 -14.91 -1.45 -16.47
N VAL A 415 -14.12 -0.39 -16.40
CA VAL A 415 -14.57 0.98 -16.25
C VAL A 415 -14.50 1.67 -17.60
N SER A 416 -15.59 2.29 -18.02
CA SER A 416 -15.64 3.09 -19.26
C SER A 416 -16.26 4.45 -19.02
N GLU A 417 -15.86 5.43 -19.83
CA GLU A 417 -16.40 6.79 -19.77
C GLU A 417 -17.88 6.80 -20.24
N LYS A 418 -18.70 7.63 -19.59
CA LYS A 418 -20.14 7.79 -19.86
C LYS A 418 -20.44 8.68 -21.06
#